data_AF-A0A9J6FWQ1-F1
#
_entry.id   AF-A0A9J6FWQ1-F1
#
_cell.length_a   1.000
_cell.length_b   1.000
_cell.length_c   1.000
_cell.angle_alpha   90.00
_cell.angle_beta   90.00
_cell.angle_gamma   90.00
#
_symmetry.space_group_name_H-M   'P 1'
#
loop_
_entity.id
_entity.type
_entity.pdbx_description
1 polymer ?
#
loop_
_entity_poly.entity_id
_entity_poly.type
_entity_poly.pdbx_seq_one_letter_code
_entity_poly.pdbx_strand_id
1 'polypeptide(L)'
;MHLKEAEKHRDAEGKLVKPTSVQPTLSFGGDAAATSLSDNITKAEALFTMSLAVKAIPFAYADTASRTFPLMFPDSKIAESFSCGRTKALVYCLRWAGTPLQE
;
A
#
# COMPACT_ATOMS: atom_id res chain seq x y z
N MET A 1 -26.66 -10.72 27.68
CA MET A 1 -26.07 -11.60 26.65
C MET A 1 -24.64 -11.15 26.24
N HIS A 2 -24.30 -9.86 26.33
CA HIS A 2 -22.98 -9.31 25.93
C HIS A 2 -21.78 -9.62 26.82
N LEU A 3 -21.99 -10.02 28.08
CA LEU A 3 -20.88 -10.36 29.00
C LEU A 3 -20.15 -11.66 28.58
N LYS A 4 -20.89 -12.63 28.01
CA LYS A 4 -20.33 -13.92 27.57
C LYS A 4 -19.45 -13.81 26.32
N GLU A 5 -19.66 -12.77 25.50
CA GLU A 5 -18.84 -12.51 24.32
C GLU A 5 -17.52 -11.83 24.70
N ALA A 6 -17.54 -10.97 25.72
CA ALA A 6 -16.35 -10.29 26.23
C ALA A 6 -15.34 -11.24 26.92
N GLU A 7 -15.80 -12.35 27.49
CA GLU A 7 -14.94 -13.37 28.12
C GLU A 7 -14.09 -14.13 27.10
N LYS A 8 -14.55 -14.29 25.85
CA LYS A 8 -13.83 -15.02 24.79
C LYS A 8 -12.56 -14.30 24.31
N HIS A 9 -12.40 -13.03 24.65
CA HIS A 9 -11.30 -12.18 24.21
C HIS A 9 -10.39 -11.75 25.36
N ARG A 10 -10.36 -12.51 26.45
CA ARG A 10 -9.45 -12.30 27.58
C ARG A 10 -8.34 -13.36 27.61
N ASP A 11 -7.14 -12.94 27.97
CA ASP A 11 -6.01 -13.83 28.27
C ASP A 11 -6.18 -14.48 29.66
N ALA A 12 -5.26 -15.39 30.03
CA ALA A 12 -5.29 -16.11 31.30
C ALA A 12 -5.17 -15.17 32.51
N GLU A 13 -4.61 -13.97 32.31
CA GLU A 13 -4.49 -12.90 33.30
C GLU A 13 -5.68 -11.92 33.31
N GLY A 14 -6.71 -12.14 32.49
CA GLY A 14 -7.97 -11.39 32.51
C GLY A 14 -7.94 -10.04 31.77
N LYS A 15 -6.87 -9.76 31.01
CA LYS A 15 -6.72 -8.56 30.19
C LYS A 15 -7.41 -8.75 28.84
N LEU A 16 -8.12 -7.70 28.40
CA LEU A 16 -8.82 -7.72 27.11
C LEU A 16 -7.79 -7.67 25.98
N VAL A 17 -7.65 -8.76 25.23
CA VAL A 17 -6.79 -8.83 24.05
C VAL A 17 -7.58 -8.26 22.88
N LYS A 18 -7.13 -7.14 22.32
CA LYS A 18 -7.75 -6.55 21.12
C LYS A 18 -7.68 -7.60 20.00
N PRO A 19 -8.79 -7.96 19.35
CA PRO A 19 -8.74 -8.91 18.25
C PRO A 19 -7.85 -8.34 17.16
N THR A 20 -6.79 -9.09 16.81
CA THR A 20 -5.98 -8.83 15.63
C THR A 20 -6.87 -9.04 14.42
N SER A 21 -7.53 -7.98 13.97
CA SER A 21 -8.36 -7.97 12.77
C SER A 21 -7.46 -7.98 11.53
N VAL A 22 -6.79 -9.10 11.29
CA VAL A 22 -6.14 -9.35 10.02
C VAL A 22 -6.97 -10.45 9.36
N GLN A 23 -7.45 -10.17 8.15
CA GLN A 23 -8.18 -11.17 7.37
C GLN A 23 -7.27 -12.41 7.24
N PRO A 24 -7.76 -13.63 7.54
CA PRO A 24 -6.93 -14.84 7.55
C PRO A 24 -6.32 -15.16 6.17
N THR A 25 -6.88 -14.60 5.10
CA THR A 25 -6.41 -14.71 3.72
C THR A 25 -5.33 -13.69 3.33
N LEU A 26 -4.99 -12.72 4.19
CA LEU A 26 -3.95 -11.73 3.93
C LEU A 26 -2.72 -11.99 4.82
N SER A 27 -2.16 -13.20 4.70
CA SER A 27 -0.85 -13.53 5.28
C SER A 27 0.27 -12.84 4.50
N PHE A 28 0.70 -11.66 4.94
CA PHE A 28 1.85 -10.95 4.37
C PHE A 28 3.22 -11.56 4.77
N GLY A 29 3.23 -12.65 5.53
CA GLY A 29 4.46 -13.24 6.09
C GLY A 29 5.27 -14.12 5.14
N GLY A 30 4.71 -14.57 4.01
CA GLY A 30 5.33 -15.59 3.17
C GLY A 30 6.27 -15.06 2.08
N ASP A 31 5.82 -14.07 1.29
CA ASP A 31 6.50 -13.66 0.05
C ASP A 31 6.98 -12.20 0.03
N ALA A 32 6.62 -11.39 1.02
CA ALA A 32 7.07 -9.99 1.10
C ALA A 32 8.56 -9.86 1.46
N ALA A 33 9.16 -10.90 2.06
CA ALA A 33 10.52 -10.86 2.60
C ALA A 33 11.63 -11.06 1.55
N ALA A 34 11.30 -11.46 0.31
CA ALA A 34 12.30 -11.76 -0.71
C ALA A 34 12.55 -10.62 -1.73
N THR A 35 11.84 -9.48 -1.61
CA THR A 35 12.04 -8.34 -2.50
C THR A 35 12.76 -7.21 -1.79
N SER A 36 13.78 -6.65 -2.46
CA SER A 36 14.52 -5.51 -1.91
C SER A 36 13.57 -4.34 -1.62
N LEU A 37 13.92 -3.47 -0.68
CA LEU A 37 13.10 -2.28 -0.36
C LEU A 37 12.79 -1.47 -1.63
N SER A 38 13.74 -1.36 -2.55
CA SER A 38 13.60 -0.74 -3.87
C SER A 38 12.55 -1.43 -4.76
N ASP A 39 12.49 -2.76 -4.75
CA ASP A 39 11.48 -3.49 -5.54
C ASP A 39 10.08 -3.26 -4.97
N ASN A 40 9.96 -3.19 -3.65
CA ASN A 40 8.69 -2.90 -2.98
C ASN A 40 8.22 -1.47 -3.22
N ILE A 41 9.13 -0.50 -3.26
CA ILE A 41 8.82 0.88 -3.67
C ILE A 41 8.33 0.90 -5.12
N THR A 42 9.05 0.25 -6.03
CA THR A 42 8.69 0.19 -7.45
C THR A 42 7.32 -0.47 -7.66
N LYS A 43 7.05 -1.56 -6.95
CA LYS A 43 5.73 -2.22 -6.95
C LYS A 43 4.62 -1.29 -6.44
N ALA A 44 4.86 -0.57 -5.34
CA ALA A 44 3.89 0.38 -4.79
C ALA A 44 3.57 1.51 -5.78
N GLU A 45 4.58 2.05 -6.46
CA GLU A 45 4.41 3.09 -7.49
C GLU A 45 3.64 2.58 -8.72
N ALA A 46 3.92 1.35 -9.16
CA ALA A 46 3.21 0.72 -10.26
C ALA A 46 1.74 0.47 -9.92
N LEU A 47 1.46 -0.10 -8.74
CA LEU A 47 0.09 -0.33 -8.26
C LEU A 47 -0.68 0.99 -8.07
N PHE A 48 -0.01 2.01 -7.54
CA PHE A 48 -0.58 3.35 -7.41
C PHE A 48 -0.95 3.92 -8.77
N THR A 49 -0.03 3.90 -9.73
CA THR A 49 -0.29 4.39 -11.09
C THR A 49 -1.44 3.65 -11.76
N MET A 50 -1.47 2.32 -11.63
CA MET A 50 -2.56 1.51 -12.15
C MET A 50 -3.89 1.91 -11.52
N SER A 51 -3.91 2.18 -10.21
CA SER A 51 -5.12 2.63 -9.52
C SER A 51 -5.63 3.97 -10.05
N LEU A 52 -4.74 4.88 -10.45
CA LEU A 52 -5.10 6.15 -11.08
C LEU A 52 -5.70 5.92 -12.47
N ALA A 53 -5.06 5.07 -13.28
CA ALA A 53 -5.53 4.75 -14.63
C ALA A 53 -6.91 4.07 -14.61
N VAL A 54 -7.10 3.05 -13.76
CA VAL A 54 -8.36 2.31 -13.63
C VAL A 54 -9.50 3.19 -13.12
N LYS A 55 -9.21 4.13 -12.21
CA LYS A 55 -10.21 5.05 -11.66
C LYS A 55 -10.38 6.34 -12.46
N ALA A 56 -9.70 6.47 -13.60
CA ALA A 56 -9.66 7.69 -14.40
C ALA A 56 -9.29 8.96 -13.58
N ILE A 57 -8.43 8.79 -12.58
CA ILE A 57 -7.95 9.91 -11.75
C ILE A 57 -6.80 10.60 -12.49
N PRO A 58 -6.79 11.94 -12.58
CA PRO A 58 -5.69 12.67 -13.21
C PRO A 58 -4.34 12.34 -12.57
N PHE A 59 -3.32 12.09 -13.39
CA PHE A 59 -1.95 11.84 -12.91
C PHE A 59 -1.35 13.01 -12.13
N ALA A 60 -1.94 14.22 -12.21
CA ALA A 60 -1.59 15.35 -11.34
C ALA A 60 -1.77 15.04 -9.85
N TYR A 61 -2.65 14.09 -9.49
CA TYR A 61 -2.79 13.62 -8.13
C TYR A 61 -1.52 12.94 -7.59
N ALA A 62 -0.65 12.43 -8.46
CA ALA A 62 0.60 11.78 -8.06
C ALA A 62 1.56 12.74 -7.34
N ASP A 63 1.59 14.01 -7.73
CA ASP A 63 2.40 15.04 -7.07
C ASP A 63 1.91 15.32 -5.64
N THR A 64 0.59 15.34 -5.44
CA THR A 64 -0.02 15.49 -4.12
C THR A 64 0.24 14.23 -3.28
N ALA A 65 -0.02 13.04 -3.84
CA ALA A 65 0.18 11.76 -3.17
C ALA A 65 1.62 11.58 -2.68
N SER A 66 2.61 11.98 -3.48
CA SER A 66 4.03 11.93 -3.11
C SER A 66 4.38 12.80 -1.89
N ARG A 67 3.61 13.86 -1.63
CA ARG A 67 3.77 14.70 -0.43
C ARG A 67 2.95 14.20 0.75
N THR A 68 1.78 13.63 0.49
CA THR A 68 0.84 13.23 1.55
C THR A 68 1.15 11.85 2.12
N PHE A 69 1.67 10.90 1.33
CA PHE A 69 1.96 9.54 1.83
C PHE A 69 3.02 9.46 2.93
N PRO A 70 4.14 10.21 2.89
CA PRO A 70 5.06 10.27 4.03
C PRO A 70 4.41 10.79 5.31
N LEU A 71 3.43 11.71 5.20
CA LEU A 71 2.73 12.29 6.34
C LEU A 71 1.62 11.38 6.89
N MET A 72 0.96 10.60 6.02
CA MET A 72 -0.07 9.63 6.44
C MET A 72 0.54 8.36 7.04
N PHE A 73 1.71 7.97 6.57
CA PHE A 73 2.38 6.72 6.95
C PHE A 73 3.82 6.97 7.41
N PRO A 74 4.03 7.68 8.53
CA PRO A 74 5.36 8.06 9.01
C PRO A 74 6.24 6.84 9.35
N ASP A 75 5.63 5.70 9.72
CA ASP A 75 6.36 4.49 10.09
C ASP A 75 6.80 3.64 8.89
N SER A 76 6.33 3.98 7.67
CA SER A 76 6.58 3.18 6.48
C SER A 76 7.77 3.71 5.68
N LYS A 77 8.87 2.95 5.67
CA LYS A 77 10.05 3.22 4.82
C LYS A 77 9.72 3.29 3.32
N ILE A 78 8.68 2.57 2.89
CA ILE A 78 8.20 2.59 1.51
C ILE A 78 7.54 3.95 1.23
N ALA A 79 6.73 4.45 2.16
CA ALA A 79 6.04 5.74 2.00
C ALA A 79 7.02 6.92 2.09
N GLU A 80 8.03 6.83 2.95
CA GLU A 80 9.12 7.81 3.04
C GLU A 80 9.89 7.93 1.72
N SER A 81 10.16 6.78 1.08
CA SER A 81 10.89 6.72 -0.20
C SER A 81 9.96 6.75 -1.44
N PHE A 82 8.66 6.97 -1.24
CA PHE A 82 7.69 6.96 -2.34
C PHE A 82 7.83 8.26 -3.15
N SER A 83 8.29 8.15 -4.40
CA SER A 83 8.49 9.30 -5.29
C SER A 83 7.90 9.01 -6.67
N CYS A 84 6.57 9.06 -6.73
CA CYS A 84 5.83 8.89 -7.97
C CYS A 84 5.37 10.26 -8.48
N GLY A 85 6.24 10.98 -9.18
CA GLY A 85 5.87 12.21 -9.87
C GLY A 85 5.04 11.94 -11.13
N ARG A 86 4.35 12.97 -11.64
CA ARG A 86 3.55 12.91 -12.88
C ARG A 86 4.23 12.21 -14.06
N THR A 87 5.49 12.55 -14.34
CA THR A 87 6.26 11.98 -15.47
C THR A 87 6.48 10.48 -15.30
N LYS A 88 6.75 10.04 -14.07
CA LYS A 88 6.99 8.62 -13.75
C LYS A 88 5.70 7.81 -13.84
N ALA A 89 4.59 8.35 -13.34
CA ALA A 89 3.27 7.75 -13.48
C ALA A 89 2.84 7.63 -14.95
N LEU A 90 3.11 8.65 -15.78
CA LEU A 90 2.83 8.59 -17.22
C LEU A 90 3.65 7.49 -17.91
N VAL A 91 4.95 7.39 -17.61
CA VAL A 91 5.84 6.35 -18.16
C VAL A 91 5.35 4.94 -17.77
N TYR A 92 4.96 4.73 -16.51
CA TYR A 92 4.38 3.45 -16.08
C TYR A 92 3.08 3.12 -16.82
N CYS A 93 2.21 4.11 -17.02
CA CYS A 93 0.96 3.92 -17.75
C CYS A 93 1.20 3.59 -19.23
N LEU A 94 2.11 4.30 -19.90
CA LEU A 94 2.47 4.07 -21.31
C LEU A 94 3.11 2.70 -21.52
N ARG A 95 4.05 2.33 -20.63
CA ARG A 95 4.69 1.02 -20.65
C ARG A 95 3.69 -0.12 -20.45
N TRP A 96 2.67 0.10 -19.62
CA TRP A 96 1.59 -0.87 -19.46
C TRP A 96 0.64 -0.91 -20.65
N ALA A 97 0.34 0.24 -21.26
CA ALA A 97 -0.49 0.34 -22.45
C ALA A 97 0.14 -0.23 -23.73
N GLY A 98 1.38 -0.76 -23.66
CA GLY A 98 2.06 -1.42 -24.78
C GLY A 98 2.36 -0.49 -25.97
N THR A 99 2.32 0.82 -25.77
CA THR A 99 2.64 1.79 -26.82
C THR A 99 4.15 2.02 -26.85
N PRO A 100 4.84 1.70 -27.97
CA PRO A 100 6.24 2.06 -28.11
C PRO A 100 6.35 3.59 -28.13
N LEU A 101 7.17 4.13 -27.24
CA LEU A 101 7.67 5.49 -27.35
C LEU A 101 8.47 5.56 -28.65
N GLN A 102 7.87 6.10 -29.71
CA GLN A 102 8.63 6.58 -30.86
C GLN A 102 9.30 7.89 -30.45
N GLU A 103 10.64 7.86 -30.45
CA GLU A 103 11.53 9.02 -30.36
C GLU A 103 11.27 10.03 -31.49
#